data_AF-A0AAJ1TY58-F1
#
_entry.id   AF-A0AAJ1TY58-F1
#
_cell.length_a   1.000
_cell.length_b   1.000
_cell.length_c   1.000
_cell.angle_alpha   90.00
_cell.angle_beta   90.00
_cell.angle_gamma   90.00
#
_symmetry.space_group_name_H-M   'P 1'
#
loop_
_entity.id
_entity.type
_entity.pdbx_description
1 polymer ?
#
loop_
_entity_poly.entity_id
_entity_poly.type
_entity_poly.pdbx_seq_one_letter_code
_entity_poly.pdbx_strand_id
1 'polypeptide(L)'
;MSDDNVIRPTFGAPRPAAPPEPDPGQPPMRLFGAAAGHRVGLIRDPAAQEGDVFRIVVGPEDEHAVETVALLPAAGDTEGEAERIGFAILRALEVVEGAV
;
A
#
# COMPACT_ATOMS: atom_id res chain seq x y z
N MET A 1 -16.37 -39.92 6.86
CA MET A 1 -16.44 -38.53 6.33
C MET A 1 -16.66 -37.64 7.55
N SER A 2 -15.61 -36.97 8.03
CA SER A 2 -15.71 -36.11 9.20
C SER A 2 -16.42 -34.82 8.81
N ASP A 3 -17.52 -34.53 9.50
CA ASP A 3 -18.19 -33.24 9.55
C ASP A 3 -17.27 -32.24 10.29
N ASP A 4 -16.25 -31.75 9.58
CA ASP A 4 -15.32 -30.72 10.05
C ASP A 4 -15.64 -29.38 9.37
N ASN A 5 -16.92 -29.02 9.34
CA ASN A 5 -17.43 -27.77 8.77
C ASN A 5 -18.33 -27.01 9.75
N VAL A 6 -18.17 -27.30 11.05
CA VAL A 6 -18.91 -26.66 12.13
C VAL A 6 -18.03 -25.54 12.69
N ILE A 7 -18.37 -24.29 12.36
CA ILE A 7 -17.79 -23.13 13.04
C ILE A 7 -18.25 -23.17 14.49
N ARG A 8 -17.33 -23.47 15.42
CA ARG A 8 -17.59 -23.38 16.86
C ARG A 8 -17.24 -21.96 17.33
N PRO A 9 -18.22 -21.09 17.60
CA PRO A 9 -17.93 -19.80 18.21
C PRO A 9 -17.26 -20.03 19.55
N THR A 10 -16.02 -19.56 19.68
CA THR A 10 -15.30 -19.60 20.95
C THR A 10 -15.72 -18.37 21.76
N PHE A 11 -16.78 -18.52 22.56
CA PHE A 11 -17.23 -17.46 23.47
C PHE A 11 -16.19 -17.25 24.58
N GLY A 12 -15.69 -16.03 24.73
CA GLY A 12 -14.76 -15.66 25.80
C GLY A 12 -13.27 -15.81 25.48
N ALA A 13 -12.89 -16.17 24.24
CA ALA A 13 -11.49 -16.04 23.83
C ALA A 13 -11.10 -14.53 23.83
N PRO A 14 -9.93 -14.17 24.38
CA PRO A 14 -9.45 -12.81 24.26
C PRO A 14 -9.33 -12.46 22.79
N ARG A 15 -9.97 -11.36 22.38
CA ARG A 15 -9.92 -10.85 21.01
C ARG A 15 -8.45 -10.70 20.61
N PRO A 16 -7.99 -11.28 19.48
CA PRO A 16 -6.69 -10.94 18.93
C PRO A 16 -6.59 -9.43 18.84
N ALA A 17 -5.44 -8.86 19.25
CA ALA A 17 -5.23 -7.43 19.20
C ALA A 17 -5.64 -6.92 17.82
N ALA A 18 -6.53 -5.93 17.78
CA ALA A 18 -6.94 -5.33 16.52
C ALA A 18 -5.66 -4.83 15.83
N PRO A 19 -5.53 -5.03 14.50
CA PRO A 19 -4.54 -4.29 13.73
C PRO A 19 -4.64 -2.80 14.09
N PRO A 20 -3.52 -2.08 14.22
CA PRO A 20 -3.56 -0.65 14.50
C PRO A 20 -4.53 0.01 13.52
N GLU A 21 -5.50 0.74 14.05
CA GLU A 21 -6.44 1.49 13.22
C GLU A 21 -5.62 2.46 12.36
N PRO A 22 -5.89 2.55 11.04
CA PRO A 22 -5.21 3.50 10.19
C PRO A 22 -5.43 4.90 10.77
N ASP A 23 -4.35 5.67 10.92
CA ASP A 23 -4.42 7.04 11.41
C ASP A 23 -5.41 7.81 10.51
N PRO A 24 -6.54 8.31 11.06
CA PRO A 24 -7.56 8.99 10.25
C PRO A 24 -7.02 10.26 9.56
N GLY A 25 -5.82 10.74 9.93
CA GLY A 25 -5.12 11.82 9.25
C GLY A 25 -4.29 11.40 8.03
N GLN A 26 -4.05 10.09 7.80
CA GLN A 26 -3.26 9.64 6.65
C GLN A 26 -4.15 9.45 5.41
N PRO A 27 -3.80 10.08 4.27
CA PRO A 27 -4.54 9.85 3.04
C PRO A 27 -4.43 8.37 2.61
N PRO A 28 -5.51 7.78 2.05
CA PRO A 28 -5.51 6.37 1.71
C PRO A 28 -4.51 6.05 0.60
N MET A 29 -3.79 4.94 0.77
CA MET A 29 -2.87 4.42 -0.25
C MET A 29 -3.60 3.54 -1.25
N ARG A 30 -3.49 3.88 -2.54
CA ARG A 30 -3.88 3.02 -3.66
C ARG A 30 -2.72 2.08 -3.98
N LEU A 31 -2.86 0.80 -3.67
CA LEU A 31 -1.85 -0.22 -3.91
C LEU A 31 -1.75 -0.57 -5.40
N PHE A 32 -0.54 -0.60 -5.95
CA PHE A 32 -0.28 -1.11 -7.29
C PHE A 32 0.12 -2.59 -7.28
N GLY A 33 0.89 -3.02 -6.28
CA GLY A 33 1.31 -4.41 -6.12
C GLY A 33 2.45 -4.54 -5.11
N ALA A 34 3.00 -5.75 -4.99
CA ALA A 34 4.18 -6.04 -4.19
C ALA A 34 5.11 -7.00 -4.93
N ALA A 35 6.43 -6.82 -4.74
CA ALA A 35 7.49 -7.67 -5.28
C ALA A 35 8.80 -7.41 -4.51
N ALA A 36 9.69 -8.40 -4.46
CA ALA A 36 10.97 -8.33 -3.76
C ALA A 36 10.83 -7.90 -2.27
N GLY A 37 9.75 -8.32 -1.61
CA GLY A 37 9.42 -7.98 -0.22
C GLY A 37 8.95 -6.54 0.01
N HIS A 38 8.66 -5.80 -1.07
CA HIS A 38 8.22 -4.41 -1.00
C HIS A 38 6.89 -4.21 -1.72
N ARG A 39 6.01 -3.41 -1.12
CA ARG A 39 4.76 -2.94 -1.74
C ARG A 39 4.96 -1.55 -2.35
N VAL A 40 4.29 -1.32 -3.47
CA VAL A 40 4.32 -0.04 -4.20
C VAL A 40 2.91 0.52 -4.27
N GLY A 41 2.76 1.81 -3.98
CA GLY A 41 1.45 2.45 -4.01
C GLY A 41 1.51 3.94 -4.33
N LEU A 42 0.33 4.54 -4.37
CA LEU A 42 0.10 5.94 -4.61
C LEU A 42 -0.73 6.54 -3.47
N ILE A 43 -0.29 7.67 -2.94
CA ILE A 43 -1.02 8.47 -1.96
C ILE A 43 -1.27 9.84 -2.58
N ARG A 44 -2.51 10.31 -2.62
CA ARG A 44 -2.81 11.71 -2.91
C ARG A 44 -2.83 12.47 -1.59
N ASP A 45 -1.97 13.48 -1.47
CA ASP A 45 -1.79 14.26 -0.27
C ASP A 45 -2.14 15.74 -0.56
N PRO A 46 -3.42 16.14 -0.36
CA PRO A 46 -3.84 17.53 -0.59
C PRO A 46 -3.29 18.51 0.45
N ALA A 47 -2.73 18.00 1.56
CA ALA A 47 -2.27 18.78 2.70
C ALA A 47 -0.73 18.83 2.82
N ALA A 48 -0.01 18.31 1.83
CA ALA A 48 1.45 18.37 1.82
C ALA A 48 1.95 19.83 1.81
N GLN A 49 3.19 20.03 2.27
CA GLN A 49 3.80 21.35 2.32
C GLN A 49 3.93 21.99 0.92
N GLU A 50 4.06 21.15 -0.09
CA GLU A 50 4.17 21.48 -1.50
C GLU A 50 2.80 21.80 -2.15
N GLY A 51 1.69 21.60 -1.42
CA GLY A 51 0.32 21.68 -1.93
C GLY A 51 -0.24 20.30 -2.29
N ASP A 52 -1.26 20.26 -3.15
CA ASP A 52 -1.86 19.00 -3.58
C ASP A 52 -0.90 18.20 -4.46
N VAL A 53 -0.52 17.01 -4.00
CA VAL A 53 0.49 16.16 -4.63
C VAL A 53 0.07 14.70 -4.71
N PHE A 54 0.64 14.02 -5.70
CA PHE A 54 0.70 12.56 -5.80
C PHE A 54 2.06 12.07 -5.30
N ARG A 55 2.04 11.21 -4.29
CA ARG A 55 3.22 10.57 -3.70
C ARG A 55 3.25 9.11 -4.12
N ILE A 56 4.27 8.73 -4.88
CA ILE A 56 4.56 7.32 -5.13
C ILE A 56 5.36 6.83 -3.94
N VAL A 57 4.90 5.76 -3.32
CA VAL A 57 5.46 5.25 -2.08
C VAL A 57 5.86 3.78 -2.20
N VAL A 58 6.93 3.42 -1.48
CA VAL A 58 7.43 2.05 -1.36
C VAL A 58 7.64 1.74 0.12
N GLY A 59 7.30 0.53 0.55
CA GLY A 59 7.57 0.08 1.91
C GLY A 59 7.61 -1.44 1.99
N PRO A 60 7.98 -2.03 3.14
CA PRO A 60 7.91 -3.46 3.35
C PRO A 60 6.47 -3.97 3.17
N GLU A 61 6.31 -5.16 2.62
CA GLU A 61 4.99 -5.75 2.35
C GLU A 61 4.18 -5.96 3.64
N ASP A 62 4.85 -6.41 4.71
CA ASP A 62 4.25 -6.76 6.00
C ASP A 62 4.20 -5.60 7.01
N GLU A 63 4.66 -4.41 6.63
CA GLU A 63 4.71 -3.25 7.52
C GLU A 63 3.87 -2.08 7.00
N HIS A 64 3.40 -1.24 7.92
CA HIS A 64 2.62 -0.04 7.57
C HIS A 64 3.51 1.10 7.09
N ALA A 65 4.81 1.07 7.40
CA ALA A 65 5.77 2.08 7.01
C ALA A 65 5.92 2.14 5.49
N VAL A 66 5.93 3.35 4.93
CA VAL A 66 6.19 3.61 3.52
C VAL A 66 7.02 4.88 3.37
N GLU A 67 7.91 4.90 2.40
CA GLU A 67 8.75 6.02 2.03
C GLU A 67 8.30 6.59 0.68
N THR A 68 8.35 7.91 0.53
CA THR A 68 8.04 8.56 -0.76
C THR A 68 9.26 8.50 -1.67
N VAL A 69 9.11 7.85 -2.83
CA VAL A 69 10.17 7.67 -3.82
C VAL A 69 10.00 8.57 -5.05
N ALA A 70 8.79 9.09 -5.28
CA ALA A 70 8.54 10.15 -6.25
C ALA A 70 7.36 11.03 -5.80
N LEU A 71 7.39 12.29 -6.22
CA LEU A 71 6.41 13.32 -5.86
C LEU A 71 6.04 14.12 -7.11
N LEU A 72 4.74 14.23 -7.40
CA LEU A 72 4.23 14.99 -8.54
C LEU A 72 3.15 15.97 -8.04
N PRO A 73 3.07 17.19 -8.59
CA PRO A 73 1.94 18.08 -8.32
C PRO A 73 0.65 17.44 -8.84
N ALA A 74 -0.46 17.52 -8.10
CA ALA A 74 -1.76 17.04 -8.53
C ALA A 74 -2.47 18.06 -9.44
N ALA A 75 -1.89 18.31 -10.62
CA ALA A 75 -2.39 19.26 -11.59
C ALA A 75 -2.43 18.64 -13.00
N GLY A 76 -3.49 18.92 -13.76
CA GLY A 76 -3.64 18.37 -15.11
C GLY A 76 -3.79 16.85 -15.11
N ASP A 77 -2.99 16.17 -15.94
CA ASP A 77 -3.00 14.70 -16.12
C ASP A 77 -1.83 14.00 -15.42
N THR A 78 -1.34 14.57 -14.31
CA THR A 78 -0.20 14.00 -13.57
C THR A 78 -0.54 12.72 -12.81
N GLU A 79 -1.83 12.40 -12.60
CA GLU A 79 -2.23 11.13 -11.98
C GLU A 79 -1.80 9.94 -12.84
N GLY A 80 -2.06 9.99 -14.14
CA GLY A 80 -1.64 8.94 -15.07
C GLY A 80 -0.11 8.83 -15.18
N GLU A 81 0.61 9.94 -14.99
CA GLU A 81 2.07 9.91 -14.89
C GLU A 81 2.56 9.24 -13.60
N ALA A 82 1.94 9.56 -12.46
CA ALA A 82 2.24 8.94 -11.18
C ALA A 82 1.97 7.43 -11.20
N GLU A 83 0.90 6.98 -11.87
CA GLU A 83 0.62 5.57 -12.08
C GLU A 83 1.70 4.88 -12.92
N ARG A 84 2.11 5.49 -14.04
CA ARG A 84 3.19 4.95 -14.89
C ARG A 84 4.49 4.80 -14.11
N ILE A 85 4.83 5.78 -13.27
CA ILE A 85 6.01 5.72 -12.39
C ILE A 85 5.86 4.58 -11.37
N GLY A 86 4.71 4.46 -10.72
CA GLY A 86 4.43 3.38 -9.77
C GLY A 86 4.56 1.99 -10.40
N PHE A 87 3.99 1.79 -11.59
CA PHE A 87 4.14 0.53 -12.32
C PHE A 87 5.58 0.27 -12.77
N ALA A 88 6.32 1.30 -13.19
CA ALA A 88 7.73 1.14 -13.56
C ALA A 88 8.58 0.67 -12.37
N ILE A 89 8.31 1.19 -11.16
CA ILE A 89 8.97 0.75 -9.92
C ILE A 89 8.59 -0.69 -9.58
N LEU A 90 7.30 -1.04 -9.63
CA LEU A 90 6.84 -2.41 -9.41
C LEU A 90 7.51 -3.38 -10.38
N ARG A 91 7.56 -3.05 -11.67
CA ARG A 91 8.26 -3.86 -12.69
C ARG A 91 9.74 -4.02 -12.37
N ALA A 92 10.40 -2.98 -11.88
CA ALA A 92 11.81 -3.06 -11.49
C ALA A 92 12.02 -4.00 -10.30
N LEU A 93 11.12 -3.99 -9.31
CA LEU A 93 11.16 -4.90 -8.17
C LEU A 93 10.94 -6.36 -8.60
N GLU A 94 10.01 -6.62 -9.52
CA GLU A 94 9.78 -7.95 -10.08
C GLU A 94 11.01 -8.49 -10.84
N VAL A 95 11.76 -7.63 -11.53
CA VAL A 95 13.05 -8.02 -12.14
C VAL A 95 14.06 -8.42 -11.06
N VAL A 96 14.14 -7.67 -9.95
CA VAL A 96 15.06 -7.95 -8.84
C VAL A 96 14.69 -9.26 -8.13
N GLU A 97 13.40 -9.55 -7.99
CA GLU A 97 12.91 -10.80 -7.42
C GLU A 97 13.24 -12.04 -8.27
N GLY A 98 13.56 -11.83 -9.56
CA GLY A 98 13.81 -12.92 -10.51
C GLY A 98 12.54 -13.47 -11.14
N ALA A 99 11.46 -12.68 -11.18
CA ALA A 99 10.20 -13.03 -11.83
C ALA A 99 10.22 -12.84 -13.37
N VAL A 100 11.39 -12.57 -13.96
CA VAL A 100 11.60 -12.29 -15.40
C VAL A 100 12.75 -13.12 -15.95
#